data_AF-A0A838UVW9-F1
#
_entry.id   AF-A0A838UVW9-F1
#
_cell.length_a   1.000
_cell.length_b   1.000
_cell.length_c   1.000
_cell.angle_alpha   90.00
_cell.angle_beta   90.00
_cell.angle_gamma   90.00
#
_symmetry.space_group_name_H-M   'P 1'
#
loop_
_entity.id
_entity.type
_entity.pdbx_description
1 polymer ?
#
loop_
_entity_poly.entity_id
_entity_poly.type
_entity_poly.pdbx_seq_one_letter_code
_entity_poly.pdbx_strand_id
1 'polypeptide(L)'
;MAEATVLAEAPQSPQPKKRTRRTTAAQGAMPNRDTKPMAVSRMLAETGTSGTKNFAGVISDEYLPALSAYQAPIVYDQMRRSDATVAALVAAYTMPLRSSKWYIQPYDDSPDSIRMADFLHDNLWGFGDQTFDDFAREAFTYLPFGFAAFEKVFDWMDGEWDGKLGWYKFAFRYQNTRLRWNFDPVTAPGGVVHRRFRSMTQLAPPDYRSTDIPAEKLIVFSHNKEGDNLDGISILRAAYKHWLIKDILYKIQGIGLERAAVGVPFARYLMDVPQTTIDYINQVLQNLRVDDA
;
A
#
# COMPACT_ATOMS: atom_id res chain seq x y z
N MET A 1 40.70 -34.29 54.13
CA MET A 1 41.79 -33.39 54.56
C MET A 1 41.70 -32.18 53.63
N ALA A 2 40.96 -31.11 53.99
CA ALA A 2 41.37 -29.91 54.76
C ALA A 2 42.43 -29.09 53.98
N GLU A 3 42.40 -27.76 53.77
CA GLU A 3 42.06 -26.53 54.54
C GLU A 3 41.84 -25.34 53.54
N ALA A 4 41.01 -24.29 53.74
CA ALA A 4 41.01 -23.07 54.59
C ALA A 4 41.79 -21.82 54.05
N THR A 5 41.36 -20.61 54.52
CA THR A 5 41.96 -19.22 54.42
C THR A 5 41.21 -18.23 53.47
N VAL A 6 41.03 -16.90 53.67
CA VAL A 6 40.69 -15.89 54.74
C VAL A 6 40.74 -14.48 54.08
N LEU A 7 40.04 -13.47 54.63
CA LEU A 7 39.77 -12.07 54.17
C LEU A 7 40.95 -11.05 54.15
N ALA A 8 40.79 -9.93 53.41
CA ALA A 8 41.09 -8.53 53.84
C ALA A 8 40.57 -7.44 52.84
N GLU A 9 40.29 -6.21 53.32
CA GLU A 9 39.57 -5.09 52.63
C GLU A 9 40.35 -3.72 52.67
N ALA A 10 39.97 -2.78 51.78
CA ALA A 10 40.19 -1.30 51.69
C ALA A 10 41.55 -0.77 51.12
N PRO A 11 41.64 0.44 50.44
CA PRO A 11 41.16 1.76 50.92
C PRO A 11 40.56 2.78 49.91
N GLN A 12 40.09 3.91 50.45
CA GLN A 12 39.23 4.99 49.90
C GLN A 12 39.94 6.12 49.12
N SER A 13 39.15 6.83 48.28
CA SER A 13 39.50 7.96 47.41
C SER A 13 39.61 9.34 48.11
N PRO A 14 40.47 10.28 47.67
CA PRO A 14 40.63 11.59 48.31
C PRO A 14 39.65 12.68 47.81
N GLN A 15 39.22 13.57 48.72
CA GLN A 15 38.32 14.71 48.47
C GLN A 15 39.04 15.96 47.89
N PRO A 16 38.35 16.84 47.12
CA PRO A 16 38.94 18.06 46.58
C PRO A 16 38.82 19.30 47.50
N LYS A 17 39.85 20.16 47.44
CA LYS A 17 40.07 21.38 48.26
C LYS A 17 39.15 22.57 47.88
N LYS A 18 38.70 23.33 48.89
CA LYS A 18 37.93 24.59 48.78
C LYS A 18 38.74 25.72 48.13
N ARG A 19 38.11 26.50 47.25
CA ARG A 19 38.68 27.72 46.65
C ARG A 19 37.69 28.89 46.73
N THR A 20 38.23 30.04 47.06
CA THR A 20 37.63 31.29 47.56
C THR A 20 36.79 32.06 46.54
N ARG A 21 35.69 32.69 47.00
CA ARG A 21 34.83 33.59 46.22
C ARG A 21 35.59 34.89 45.85
N ARG A 22 35.67 35.18 44.56
CA ARG A 22 35.97 36.52 44.02
C ARG A 22 34.73 37.03 43.29
N THR A 23 34.20 38.15 43.77
CA THR A 23 33.15 38.94 43.12
C THR A 23 33.74 39.75 41.97
N THR A 24 33.29 39.47 40.75
CA THR A 24 33.46 40.36 39.59
C THR A 24 32.11 40.52 38.92
N ALA A 25 31.63 41.77 38.90
CA ALA A 25 30.41 42.18 38.23
C ALA A 25 30.53 41.90 36.74
N ALA A 26 29.68 41.01 36.22
CA ALA A 26 29.47 40.82 34.80
C ALA A 26 28.19 41.55 34.41
N GLN A 27 28.35 42.81 34.00
CA GLN A 27 27.38 43.48 33.14
C GLN A 27 27.49 42.87 31.74
N GLY A 28 26.44 42.18 31.33
CA GLY A 28 26.29 41.58 30.02
C GLY A 28 24.89 41.02 29.94
N ALA A 29 23.92 41.90 29.69
CA ALA A 29 22.54 41.50 29.44
C ALA A 29 22.54 40.50 28.27
N MET A 30 22.18 39.24 28.55
CA MET A 30 21.77 38.34 27.49
C MET A 30 20.61 39.02 26.76
N PRO A 31 20.60 39.08 25.42
CA PRO A 31 19.43 39.59 24.72
C PRO A 31 18.27 38.70 25.17
N ASN A 32 17.27 39.32 25.80
CA ASN A 32 16.01 38.67 26.10
C ASN A 32 15.53 38.09 24.78
N ARG A 33 15.68 36.78 24.58
CA ARG A 33 14.99 36.10 23.49
C ARG A 33 13.55 36.20 23.90
N ASP A 34 12.89 37.25 23.44
CA ASP A 34 11.45 37.38 23.41
C ASP A 34 10.93 36.18 22.62
N THR A 35 10.84 35.02 23.26
CA THR A 35 10.00 33.93 22.81
C THR A 35 8.58 34.39 23.07
N LYS A 36 8.12 35.36 22.27
CA LYS A 36 6.69 35.60 22.10
C LYS A 36 6.12 34.21 21.82
N PRO A 37 5.17 33.72 22.63
CA PRO A 37 4.54 32.44 22.34
C PRO A 37 4.09 32.53 20.89
N MET A 38 4.52 31.57 20.06
CA MET A 38 4.09 31.54 18.67
C MET A 38 2.56 31.64 18.70
N ALA A 39 2.01 32.65 18.03
CA ALA A 39 0.56 32.80 17.98
C ALA A 39 0.00 31.45 17.53
N VAL A 40 -0.94 30.88 18.31
CA VAL A 40 -1.53 29.55 18.06
C VAL A 40 -1.98 29.44 16.59
N SER A 41 -2.42 30.55 15.99
CA SER A 41 -2.72 30.68 14.56
C SER A 41 -1.60 30.22 13.59
N ARG A 42 -0.32 30.40 13.92
CA ARG A 42 0.81 29.90 13.12
C ARG A 42 1.09 28.41 13.33
N MET A 43 0.72 27.84 14.47
CA MET A 43 0.82 26.40 14.72
C MET A 43 -0.37 25.62 14.17
N LEU A 44 -1.52 26.27 14.01
CA LEU A 44 -2.71 25.73 13.33
C LEU A 44 -2.53 25.62 11.81
N ALA A 45 -1.36 25.99 11.31
CA ALA A 45 -1.10 26.27 9.91
C ALA A 45 0.07 25.45 9.36
N GLU A 46 -0.14 24.77 8.23
CA GLU A 46 0.96 24.15 7.50
C GLU A 46 1.65 25.25 6.71
N THR A 47 2.91 25.52 7.05
CA THR A 47 3.73 26.48 6.30
C THR A 47 4.38 25.83 5.08
N GLY A 48 4.46 24.48 5.06
CA GLY A 48 5.02 23.69 3.96
C GLY A 48 3.97 22.77 3.32
N THR A 49 4.37 22.12 2.23
CA THR A 49 3.59 21.09 1.54
C THR A 49 4.24 19.73 1.74
N SER A 50 3.47 18.64 1.61
CA SER A 50 3.96 17.26 1.74
C SER A 50 5.06 16.89 0.75
N GLY A 51 5.18 17.63 -0.36
CA GLY A 51 6.18 17.38 -1.40
C GLY A 51 5.83 16.22 -2.35
N THR A 52 4.72 15.53 -2.10
CA THR A 52 4.16 14.51 -3.01
C THR A 52 3.89 15.13 -4.37
N LYS A 53 4.49 14.55 -5.42
CA LYS A 53 4.24 15.00 -6.79
C LYS A 53 2.83 14.60 -7.17
N ASN A 54 1.93 15.58 -7.12
CA ASN A 54 0.54 15.44 -7.51
C ASN A 54 0.22 16.46 -8.60
N PHE A 55 -0.06 15.97 -9.82
CA PHE A 55 -0.47 16.79 -10.95
C PHE A 55 -1.94 16.54 -11.27
N ALA A 56 -2.78 17.57 -11.06
CA ALA A 56 -4.22 17.51 -11.30
C ALA A 56 -4.94 16.31 -10.64
N GLY A 57 -4.46 15.89 -9.47
CA GLY A 57 -4.99 14.77 -8.70
C GLY A 57 -4.37 13.40 -9.01
N VAL A 58 -3.40 13.36 -9.93
CA VAL A 58 -2.65 12.15 -10.28
C VAL A 58 -1.31 12.15 -9.56
N ILE A 59 -1.04 11.11 -8.78
CA ILE A 59 0.24 10.92 -8.09
C ILE A 59 1.31 10.50 -9.11
N SER A 60 2.46 11.16 -9.11
CA SER A 60 3.57 10.95 -10.04
C SER A 60 4.95 10.79 -9.37
N ASP A 61 4.95 10.33 -8.11
CA ASP A 61 6.19 10.04 -7.36
C ASP A 61 6.91 8.77 -7.86
N GLU A 62 6.21 7.89 -8.58
CA GLU A 62 6.78 6.65 -9.11
C GLU A 62 7.73 6.91 -10.30
N TYR A 63 8.97 6.42 -10.19
CA TYR A 63 10.00 6.59 -11.24
C TYR A 63 9.88 5.58 -12.38
N LEU A 64 9.24 4.42 -12.17
CA LEU A 64 8.99 3.42 -13.21
C LEU A 64 7.70 3.76 -13.98
N PRO A 65 7.77 4.07 -15.28
CA PRO A 65 6.56 4.38 -16.06
C PRO A 65 5.53 3.24 -16.05
N ALA A 66 6.01 1.98 -16.05
CA ALA A 66 5.15 0.80 -16.02
C ALA A 66 4.33 0.66 -14.73
N LEU A 67 4.76 1.27 -13.63
CA LEU A 67 4.06 1.26 -12.34
C LEU A 67 3.50 2.63 -11.96
N SER A 68 3.48 3.58 -12.90
CA SER A 68 3.02 4.93 -12.61
C SER A 68 1.50 5.04 -12.75
N ALA A 69 0.88 5.80 -11.84
CA ALA A 69 -0.52 6.20 -11.88
C ALA A 69 -1.48 5.04 -12.27
N TYR A 70 -2.11 5.14 -13.45
CA TYR A 70 -3.12 4.21 -13.94
C TYR A 70 -2.59 2.82 -14.30
N GLN A 71 -1.29 2.69 -14.60
CA GLN A 71 -0.70 1.43 -15.02
C GLN A 71 -0.41 0.51 -13.83
N ALA A 72 -0.07 1.09 -12.66
CA ALA A 72 0.30 0.32 -11.48
C ALA A 72 -0.78 -0.71 -11.09
N PRO A 73 -2.05 -0.33 -10.92
CA PRO A 73 -3.09 -1.29 -10.55
C PRO A 73 -3.26 -2.42 -11.58
N ILE A 74 -3.12 -2.13 -12.88
CA ILE A 74 -3.21 -3.14 -13.94
C ILE A 74 -2.06 -4.15 -13.82
N VAL A 75 -0.83 -3.67 -13.66
CA VAL A 75 0.37 -4.52 -13.54
C VAL A 75 0.32 -5.35 -12.26
N TYR A 76 -0.07 -4.76 -11.13
CA TYR A 76 -0.22 -5.50 -9.87
C TYR A 76 -1.31 -6.58 -9.96
N ASP A 77 -2.40 -6.33 -10.69
CA ASP A 77 -3.43 -7.34 -10.95
C ASP A 77 -2.88 -8.49 -11.80
N GLN A 78 -2.07 -8.18 -12.82
CA GLN A 78 -1.40 -9.21 -13.62
C GLN A 78 -0.47 -10.05 -12.76
N MET A 79 0.38 -9.43 -11.92
CA MET A 79 1.32 -10.13 -11.04
C MET A 79 0.60 -11.12 -10.12
N ARG A 80 -0.44 -10.66 -9.40
CA ARG A 80 -1.15 -11.51 -8.42
C ARG A 80 -1.97 -12.63 -9.04
N ARG A 81 -2.34 -12.51 -10.33
CA ARG A 81 -3.16 -13.51 -11.04
C ARG A 81 -2.33 -14.48 -11.89
N SER A 82 -1.12 -14.10 -12.31
CA SER A 82 -0.27 -14.91 -13.19
C SER A 82 0.84 -15.66 -12.47
N ASP A 83 1.29 -15.19 -11.31
CA ASP A 83 2.41 -15.79 -10.58
C ASP A 83 1.95 -16.45 -9.27
N ALA A 84 2.10 -17.77 -9.18
CA ALA A 84 1.70 -18.55 -8.01
C ALA A 84 2.46 -18.17 -6.73
N THR A 85 3.72 -17.76 -6.83
CA THR A 85 4.52 -17.29 -5.68
C THR A 85 3.99 -15.96 -5.17
N VAL A 86 3.63 -15.04 -6.08
CA VAL A 86 2.99 -13.76 -5.72
C VAL A 86 1.62 -13.99 -5.09
N ALA A 87 0.79 -14.86 -5.69
CA ALA A 87 -0.53 -15.20 -5.14
C ALA A 87 -0.42 -15.81 -3.72
N ALA A 88 0.53 -16.72 -3.52
CA ALA A 88 0.80 -17.32 -2.22
C ALA A 88 1.27 -16.28 -1.19
N LEU A 89 2.12 -15.32 -1.57
CA LEU A 89 2.53 -14.23 -0.69
C LEU A 89 1.34 -13.38 -0.25
N VAL A 90 0.50 -12.94 -1.18
CA VAL A 90 -0.70 -12.14 -0.86
C VAL A 90 -1.63 -12.93 0.06
N ALA A 91 -1.85 -14.22 -0.19
CA ALA A 91 -2.64 -15.09 0.67
C ALA A 91 -2.03 -15.21 2.09
N ALA A 92 -0.71 -15.37 2.19
CA ALA A 92 -0.01 -15.49 3.47
C ALA A 92 -0.18 -14.26 4.38
N TYR A 93 -0.32 -13.06 3.81
CA TYR A 93 -0.63 -11.84 4.58
C TYR A 93 -2.11 -11.72 4.89
N THR A 94 -2.97 -11.97 3.92
CA THR A 94 -4.41 -11.65 4.02
C THR A 94 -5.20 -12.70 4.79
N MET A 95 -4.88 -13.98 4.66
CA MET A 95 -5.62 -15.06 5.33
C MET A 95 -5.54 -14.99 6.86
N PRO A 96 -4.38 -14.78 7.50
CA PRO A 96 -4.32 -14.63 8.95
C PRO A 96 -5.15 -13.45 9.47
N LEU A 97 -5.09 -12.31 8.77
CA LEU A 97 -5.87 -11.12 9.12
C LEU A 97 -7.38 -11.38 9.02
N ARG A 98 -7.83 -12.05 7.95
CA ARG A 98 -9.23 -12.47 7.80
C ARG A 98 -9.67 -13.48 8.85
N SER A 99 -8.82 -14.43 9.20
CA SER A 99 -9.12 -15.46 10.20
C SER A 99 -9.12 -14.97 11.64
N SER A 100 -8.70 -13.72 11.88
CA SER A 100 -8.64 -13.16 13.22
C SER A 100 -10.04 -12.94 13.79
N LYS A 101 -10.16 -12.95 15.12
CA LYS A 101 -11.42 -12.65 15.80
C LYS A 101 -11.60 -11.14 15.90
N TRP A 102 -12.42 -10.60 15.02
CA TRP A 102 -12.82 -9.20 15.04
C TRP A 102 -13.94 -9.00 16.07
N TYR A 103 -13.85 -7.94 16.85
CA TYR A 103 -14.86 -7.57 17.84
C TYR A 103 -14.85 -6.05 18.05
N ILE A 104 -15.97 -5.52 18.54
CA ILE A 104 -16.06 -4.12 18.95
C ILE A 104 -15.78 -4.04 20.44
N GLN A 105 -14.76 -3.29 20.81
CA GLN A 105 -14.47 -3.00 22.21
C GLN A 105 -15.25 -1.75 22.63
N PRO A 106 -16.09 -1.81 23.68
CA PRO A 106 -16.72 -0.61 24.22
C PRO A 106 -15.65 0.34 24.78
N TYR A 107 -15.96 1.64 24.78
CA TYR A 107 -15.05 2.65 25.31
C TYR A 107 -14.80 2.45 26.82
N ASP A 108 -15.85 2.11 27.56
CA ASP A 108 -15.84 1.81 29.00
C ASP A 108 -16.98 0.84 29.37
N ASP A 109 -17.07 0.49 30.66
CA ASP A 109 -18.07 -0.44 31.20
C ASP A 109 -19.45 0.23 31.44
N SER A 110 -19.67 1.45 30.96
CA SER A 110 -20.98 2.09 31.11
C SER A 110 -22.04 1.38 30.26
N PRO A 111 -23.30 1.30 30.73
CA PRO A 111 -24.38 0.70 29.95
C PRO A 111 -24.55 1.31 28.55
N ASP A 112 -24.31 2.62 28.40
CA ASP A 112 -24.41 3.31 27.12
C ASP A 112 -23.28 2.91 26.15
N SER A 113 -22.04 2.80 26.63
CA SER A 113 -20.90 2.34 25.83
C SER A 113 -21.06 0.89 25.38
N ILE A 114 -21.54 0.02 26.26
CA ILE A 114 -21.83 -1.39 25.93
C ILE A 114 -22.91 -1.45 24.86
N ARG A 115 -24.02 -0.72 25.05
CA ARG A 115 -25.11 -0.68 24.08
C ARG A 115 -24.68 -0.13 22.72
N MET A 116 -23.75 0.83 22.69
CA MET A 116 -23.17 1.33 21.44
C MET A 116 -22.29 0.28 20.76
N ALA A 117 -21.51 -0.49 21.53
CA ALA A 117 -20.71 -1.58 20.98
C ALA A 117 -21.59 -2.68 20.38
N ASP A 118 -22.69 -3.04 21.04
CA ASP A 118 -23.68 -3.99 20.54
C ASP A 118 -24.33 -3.49 19.24
N PHE A 119 -24.74 -2.22 19.19
CA PHE A 119 -25.26 -1.60 17.97
C PHE A 119 -24.27 -1.68 16.80
N LEU A 120 -23.00 -1.35 17.04
CA LEU A 120 -21.96 -1.41 15.99
C LEU A 120 -21.66 -2.85 15.56
N HIS A 121 -21.69 -3.79 16.50
CA HIS A 121 -21.51 -5.20 16.20
C HIS A 121 -22.65 -5.72 15.31
N ASP A 122 -23.91 -5.49 15.70
CA ASP A 122 -25.07 -5.90 14.91
C ASP A 122 -25.11 -5.21 13.55
N ASN A 123 -24.66 -3.95 13.48
CA ASN A 123 -24.56 -3.25 12.21
C ASN A 123 -23.54 -3.89 11.26
N LEU A 124 -22.35 -4.24 11.75
CA LEU A 124 -21.26 -4.77 10.92
C LEU A 124 -21.43 -6.25 10.55
N TRP A 125 -22.08 -7.05 11.41
CA TRP A 125 -22.23 -8.50 11.22
C TRP A 125 -23.65 -8.96 10.91
N GLY A 126 -24.67 -8.15 11.17
CA GLY A 126 -26.09 -8.53 11.10
C GLY A 126 -26.97 -7.67 10.20
N PHE A 127 -26.44 -6.61 9.57
CA PHE A 127 -27.22 -5.68 8.74
C PHE A 127 -26.59 -5.45 7.36
N GLY A 128 -27.44 -5.31 6.33
CA GLY A 128 -27.00 -5.01 4.96
C GLY A 128 -26.96 -6.21 4.01
N ASP A 129 -26.40 -5.99 2.82
CA ASP A 129 -26.24 -7.00 1.76
C ASP A 129 -24.82 -7.59 1.67
N GLN A 130 -23.94 -7.26 2.63
CA GLN A 130 -22.56 -7.72 2.69
C GLN A 130 -22.20 -8.23 4.08
N THR A 131 -21.35 -9.26 4.16
CA THR A 131 -20.77 -9.67 5.45
C THR A 131 -19.53 -8.84 5.78
N PHE A 132 -19.15 -8.80 7.06
CA PHE A 132 -17.88 -8.18 7.45
C PHE A 132 -16.66 -8.87 6.80
N ASP A 133 -16.69 -10.19 6.57
CA ASP A 133 -15.61 -10.88 5.86
C ASP A 133 -15.55 -10.50 4.37
N ASP A 134 -16.69 -10.28 3.71
CA ASP A 134 -16.71 -9.76 2.34
C ASP A 134 -16.04 -8.39 2.26
N PHE A 135 -16.38 -7.48 3.18
CA PHE A 135 -15.73 -6.19 3.31
C PHE A 135 -14.23 -6.33 3.59
N ALA A 136 -13.83 -7.15 4.57
CA ALA A 136 -12.43 -7.34 4.94
C ALA A 136 -11.60 -7.91 3.78
N ARG A 137 -12.15 -8.90 3.05
CA ARG A 137 -11.54 -9.50 1.86
C ARG A 137 -11.24 -8.45 0.79
N GLU A 138 -12.19 -7.57 0.52
CA GLU A 138 -12.02 -6.48 -0.43
C GLU A 138 -11.09 -5.40 0.13
N ALA A 139 -11.17 -5.09 1.42
CA ALA A 139 -10.34 -4.07 2.05
C ALA A 139 -8.87 -4.44 1.89
N PHE A 140 -8.49 -5.68 2.20
CA PHE A 140 -7.12 -6.16 2.10
C PHE A 140 -6.51 -6.13 0.69
N THR A 141 -7.29 -5.87 -0.35
CA THR A 141 -6.74 -5.54 -1.67
C THR A 141 -5.86 -4.28 -1.65
N TYR A 142 -5.96 -3.44 -0.61
CA TYR A 142 -5.03 -2.33 -0.38
C TYR A 142 -3.56 -2.78 -0.31
N LEU A 143 -3.27 -4.03 0.08
CA LEU A 143 -1.91 -4.57 0.11
C LEU A 143 -1.32 -4.74 -1.31
N PRO A 144 -1.91 -5.56 -2.22
CA PRO A 144 -1.38 -5.74 -3.56
C PRO A 144 -1.53 -4.51 -4.45
N PHE A 145 -2.51 -3.63 -4.23
CA PHE A 145 -2.71 -2.46 -5.08
C PHE A 145 -2.12 -1.16 -4.51
N GLY A 146 -1.74 -1.13 -3.23
CA GLY A 146 -1.32 0.07 -2.52
C GLY A 146 -2.49 0.79 -1.83
N PHE A 147 -3.70 0.73 -2.38
CA PHE A 147 -4.89 1.32 -1.76
C PHE A 147 -6.17 0.52 -2.02
N ALA A 148 -7.21 0.77 -1.23
CA ALA A 148 -8.57 0.31 -1.47
C ALA A 148 -9.54 1.42 -1.06
N ALA A 149 -10.59 1.64 -1.85
CA ALA A 149 -11.58 2.69 -1.60
C ALA A 149 -12.99 2.11 -1.51
N PHE A 150 -13.76 2.59 -0.54
CA PHE A 150 -15.14 2.18 -0.30
C PHE A 150 -16.02 3.40 -0.13
N GLU A 151 -17.22 3.35 -0.69
CA GLU A 151 -18.27 4.33 -0.40
C GLU A 151 -19.15 3.81 0.74
N LYS A 152 -19.36 4.64 1.77
CA LYS A 152 -20.30 4.37 2.85
C LYS A 152 -21.72 4.55 2.34
N VAL A 153 -22.49 3.46 2.34
CA VAL A 153 -23.91 3.45 2.02
C VAL A 153 -24.68 3.18 3.30
N PHE A 154 -25.67 4.01 3.58
CA PHE A 154 -26.50 3.91 4.78
C PHE A 154 -27.92 3.51 4.41
N ASP A 155 -28.57 2.79 5.30
CA ASP A 155 -30.01 2.52 5.25
C ASP A 155 -30.57 2.41 6.67
N TRP A 156 -31.89 2.40 6.80
CA TRP A 156 -32.58 2.28 8.07
C TRP A 156 -32.60 0.82 8.53
N MET A 157 -32.23 0.60 9.79
CA MET A 157 -32.26 -0.71 10.43
C MET A 157 -33.67 -1.03 10.93
N ASP A 158 -33.98 -2.32 11.04
CA ASP A 158 -35.20 -2.88 11.61
C ASP A 158 -34.90 -3.71 12.88
N GLY A 159 -35.93 -4.33 13.46
CA GLY A 159 -35.79 -5.19 14.64
C GLY A 159 -35.45 -4.42 15.92
N GLU A 160 -34.42 -4.84 16.65
CA GLU A 160 -33.99 -4.19 17.90
C GLU A 160 -33.54 -2.74 17.68
N TRP A 161 -33.00 -2.44 16.49
CA TRP A 161 -32.45 -1.14 16.13
C TRP A 161 -33.37 -0.35 15.20
N ASP A 162 -34.68 -0.64 15.24
CA ASP A 162 -35.68 0.01 14.40
C ASP A 162 -35.58 1.55 14.43
N GLY A 163 -35.59 2.16 13.25
CA GLY A 163 -35.45 3.61 13.06
C GLY A 163 -34.05 4.18 13.30
N LYS A 164 -33.03 3.33 13.49
CA LYS A 164 -31.61 3.76 13.50
C LYS A 164 -31.00 3.69 12.10
N LEU A 165 -30.06 4.59 11.83
CA LEU A 165 -29.30 4.58 10.58
C LEU A 165 -28.08 3.67 10.73
N GLY A 166 -27.97 2.69 9.85
CA GLY A 166 -26.88 1.73 9.84
C GLY A 166 -26.01 1.81 8.58
N TRP A 167 -24.78 1.29 8.63
CA TRP A 167 -24.01 1.05 7.40
C TRP A 167 -24.58 -0.16 6.66
N TYR A 168 -25.37 0.10 5.63
CA TYR A 168 -25.95 -0.95 4.79
C TYR A 168 -24.88 -1.68 3.98
N LYS A 169 -23.90 -0.94 3.46
CA LYS A 169 -22.69 -1.53 2.85
C LYS A 169 -21.53 -0.55 2.77
N PHE A 170 -20.34 -1.13 2.67
CA PHE A 170 -19.14 -0.43 2.23
C PHE A 170 -18.92 -0.79 0.76
N ALA A 171 -19.43 0.04 -0.14
CA ALA A 171 -19.43 -0.26 -1.56
C ALA A 171 -18.03 -0.08 -2.17
N PHE A 172 -17.35 -1.19 -2.46
CA PHE A 172 -16.01 -1.19 -3.02
C PHE A 172 -15.92 -0.49 -4.37
N ARG A 173 -14.90 0.34 -4.53
CA ARG A 173 -14.55 1.03 -5.78
C ARG A 173 -13.25 0.42 -6.29
N TYR A 174 -13.33 -0.32 -7.39
CA TYR A 174 -12.20 -1.04 -7.94
C TYR A 174 -11.03 -0.09 -8.27
N GLN A 175 -9.81 -0.42 -7.88
CA GLN A 175 -8.65 0.48 -7.94
C GLN A 175 -8.33 0.94 -9.37
N ASN A 176 -8.55 0.08 -10.38
CA ASN A 176 -8.32 0.44 -11.79
C ASN A 176 -9.30 1.51 -12.30
N THR A 177 -10.42 1.75 -11.59
CA THR A 177 -11.41 2.77 -11.97
C THR A 177 -11.13 4.13 -11.34
N ARG A 178 -10.15 4.23 -10.44
CA ARG A 178 -9.75 5.51 -9.84
C ARG A 178 -9.05 6.35 -10.90
N LEU A 179 -9.63 7.52 -11.20
CA LEU A 179 -9.06 8.49 -12.13
C LEU A 179 -8.14 9.48 -11.42
N ARG A 180 -8.57 10.09 -10.32
CA ARG A 180 -7.73 11.06 -9.58
C ARG A 180 -8.21 11.30 -8.17
N TRP A 181 -7.31 11.78 -7.33
CA TRP A 181 -7.57 12.28 -5.99
C TRP A 181 -7.65 13.80 -6.01
N ASN A 182 -8.83 14.36 -5.73
CA ASN A 182 -9.01 15.80 -5.73
C ASN A 182 -8.68 16.37 -4.36
N PHE A 183 -7.77 17.33 -4.33
CA PHE A 183 -7.39 18.06 -3.13
C PHE A 183 -7.73 19.54 -3.31
N ASP A 184 -8.47 20.10 -2.35
CA ASP A 184 -8.78 21.52 -2.35
C ASP A 184 -7.79 22.29 -1.47
N PRO A 185 -7.38 23.50 -1.89
CA PRO A 185 -6.74 24.45 -1.00
C PRO A 185 -7.76 24.91 0.05
N VAL A 186 -7.49 24.64 1.33
CA VAL A 186 -8.30 25.12 2.45
C VAL A 186 -7.59 26.30 3.08
N THR A 187 -8.16 27.49 2.95
CA THR A 187 -7.67 28.69 3.64
C THR A 187 -8.15 28.68 5.09
N ALA A 188 -7.28 28.32 6.04
CA ALA A 188 -7.59 28.43 7.45
C ALA A 188 -7.57 29.91 7.91
N PRO A 189 -8.26 30.27 9.01
CA PRO A 189 -8.22 31.62 9.58
C PRO A 189 -6.77 32.07 9.81
N GLY A 190 -6.33 33.10 9.07
CA GLY A 190 -4.93 33.53 9.04
C GLY A 190 -4.25 33.48 7.67
N GLY A 191 -4.96 33.07 6.60
CA GLY A 191 -4.46 33.12 5.22
C GLY A 191 -3.65 31.89 4.79
N VAL A 192 -3.82 30.78 5.51
CA VAL A 192 -2.99 29.57 5.38
C VAL A 192 -3.67 28.56 4.48
N VAL A 193 -2.98 28.07 3.44
CA VAL A 193 -3.52 27.11 2.49
C VAL A 193 -3.07 25.69 2.85
N HIS A 194 -3.96 24.88 3.42
CA HIS A 194 -3.79 23.43 3.55
C HIS A 194 -4.31 22.70 2.32
N ARG A 195 -3.90 21.45 2.09
CA ARG A 195 -4.53 20.59 1.08
C ARG A 195 -5.41 19.57 1.75
N ARG A 196 -6.72 19.70 1.60
CA ARG A 196 -7.68 18.73 2.13
C ARG A 196 -8.13 17.81 1.02
N PHE A 197 -8.13 16.50 1.29
CA PHE A 197 -8.75 15.52 0.42
C PHE A 197 -10.26 15.83 0.29
N ARG A 198 -10.71 16.13 -0.93
CA ARG A 198 -12.07 16.57 -1.24
C ARG A 198 -12.92 15.44 -1.80
N SER A 199 -12.41 14.74 -2.79
CA SER A 199 -13.15 13.69 -3.50
C SER A 199 -12.22 12.78 -4.29
N MET A 200 -12.71 11.59 -4.63
CA MET A 200 -12.10 10.73 -5.63
C MET A 200 -12.91 10.83 -6.92
N THR A 201 -12.28 11.18 -8.03
CA THR A 201 -12.91 11.03 -9.35
C THR A 201 -12.74 9.57 -9.79
N GLN A 202 -13.86 8.92 -10.11
CA GLN A 202 -13.91 7.56 -10.63
C GLN A 202 -14.34 7.57 -12.10
N LEU A 203 -13.77 6.67 -12.89
CA LEU A 203 -14.15 6.34 -14.25
C LEU A 203 -14.36 4.82 -14.34
N ALA A 204 -15.61 4.37 -14.31
CA ALA A 204 -15.96 2.95 -14.19
C ALA A 204 -16.94 2.47 -15.28
N PRO A 205 -16.89 1.17 -15.67
CA PRO A 205 -17.94 0.55 -16.49
C PRO A 205 -19.32 0.62 -15.82
N PRO A 206 -20.43 0.51 -16.57
CA PRO A 206 -20.51 0.30 -18.02
C PRO A 206 -20.37 1.60 -18.85
N ASP A 207 -20.75 2.75 -18.29
CA ASP A 207 -20.91 3.99 -19.05
C ASP A 207 -19.62 4.83 -19.12
N TYR A 208 -18.61 4.51 -18.32
CA TYR A 208 -17.36 5.28 -18.20
C TYR A 208 -17.62 6.78 -18.02
N ARG A 209 -18.61 7.12 -17.20
CA ARG A 209 -18.86 8.50 -16.78
C ARG A 209 -17.92 8.85 -15.65
N SER A 210 -17.34 10.05 -15.72
CA SER A 210 -16.56 10.61 -14.63
C SER A 210 -17.49 10.95 -13.47
N THR A 211 -17.33 10.30 -12.34
CA THR A 211 -18.13 10.53 -11.12
C THR A 211 -17.23 10.93 -9.97
N ASP A 212 -17.52 12.07 -9.36
CA ASP A 212 -16.80 12.54 -8.18
C ASP A 212 -17.49 12.05 -6.90
N ILE A 213 -16.80 11.20 -6.15
CA ILE A 213 -17.29 10.69 -4.86
C ILE A 213 -16.67 11.53 -3.74
N PRO A 214 -17.46 12.21 -2.90
CA PRO A 214 -16.94 13.11 -1.88
C PRO A 214 -16.22 12.35 -0.76
N ALA A 215 -15.17 12.96 -0.20
CA ALA A 215 -14.32 12.36 0.83
C ALA A 215 -15.09 11.95 2.07
N GLU A 216 -16.13 12.67 2.45
CA GLU A 216 -17.01 12.34 3.58
C GLU A 216 -17.78 11.04 3.40
N LYS A 217 -18.00 10.59 2.16
CA LYS A 217 -18.60 9.29 1.86
C LYS A 217 -17.55 8.19 1.67
N LEU A 218 -16.26 8.53 1.59
CA LEU A 218 -15.21 7.55 1.32
C LEU A 218 -14.56 7.01 2.59
N ILE A 219 -14.19 5.74 2.53
CA ILE A 219 -13.18 5.11 3.38
C ILE A 219 -12.05 4.70 2.44
N VAL A 220 -10.83 5.17 2.72
CA VAL A 220 -9.64 4.87 1.91
C VAL A 220 -8.61 4.19 2.79
N PHE A 221 -8.25 2.97 2.43
CA PHE A 221 -7.10 2.26 2.97
C PHE A 221 -5.90 2.55 2.06
N SER A 222 -4.76 2.91 2.65
CA SER A 222 -3.50 3.10 1.91
C SER A 222 -2.37 2.38 2.63
N HIS A 223 -1.69 1.47 1.93
CA HIS A 223 -0.51 0.75 2.43
C HIS A 223 0.72 1.65 2.29
N ASN A 224 1.54 1.75 3.34
CA ASN A 224 2.80 2.52 3.32
C ASN A 224 2.64 3.91 2.67
N LYS A 225 1.60 4.65 3.10
CA LYS A 225 1.33 6.00 2.61
C LYS A 225 2.46 6.94 3.01
N GLU A 226 3.07 7.58 2.02
CA GLU A 226 4.07 8.62 2.17
C GLU A 226 3.49 9.97 1.73
N GLY A 227 3.62 11.00 2.58
CA GLY A 227 3.06 12.33 2.30
C GLY A 227 1.55 12.27 2.00
N ASP A 228 1.13 12.91 0.91
CA ASP A 228 -0.25 12.94 0.43
C ASP A 228 -0.56 11.84 -0.61
N ASN A 229 0.29 10.81 -0.73
CA ASN A 229 0.07 9.71 -1.65
C ASN A 229 -1.04 8.75 -1.16
N LEU A 230 -2.28 9.00 -1.57
CA LEU A 230 -3.42 8.12 -1.29
C LEU A 230 -3.37 6.78 -2.05
N ASP A 231 -2.56 6.66 -3.11
CA ASP A 231 -2.33 5.36 -3.77
C ASP A 231 -1.52 4.41 -2.90
N GLY A 232 -0.84 4.95 -1.89
CA GLY A 232 0.11 4.18 -1.09
C GLY A 232 1.23 3.59 -1.96
N ILE A 233 1.91 2.61 -1.39
CA ILE A 233 2.95 1.83 -2.03
C ILE A 233 2.55 0.36 -1.93
N SER A 234 2.29 -0.29 -3.06
CA SER A 234 1.94 -1.71 -3.10
C SER A 234 3.04 -2.59 -2.47
N ILE A 235 2.64 -3.65 -1.75
CA ILE A 235 3.56 -4.69 -1.28
C ILE A 235 4.29 -5.39 -2.44
N LEU A 236 3.70 -5.38 -3.64
CA LEU A 236 4.25 -5.98 -4.86
C LEU A 236 5.24 -5.06 -5.58
N ARG A 237 5.39 -3.80 -5.14
CA ARG A 237 6.24 -2.81 -5.80
C ARG A 237 7.69 -3.27 -5.93
N ALA A 238 8.24 -3.89 -4.89
CA ALA A 238 9.60 -4.43 -4.88
C ALA A 238 9.72 -5.75 -5.66
N ALA A 239 8.64 -6.55 -5.68
CA ALA A 239 8.60 -7.83 -6.37
C ALA A 239 8.54 -7.70 -7.90
N TYR A 240 8.09 -6.56 -8.43
CA TYR A 240 7.91 -6.33 -9.87
C TYR A 240 9.11 -6.73 -10.72
N LYS A 241 10.33 -6.29 -10.35
CA LYS A 241 11.55 -6.62 -11.09
C LYS A 241 11.80 -8.12 -11.15
N HIS A 242 11.56 -8.83 -10.04
CA HIS A 242 11.80 -10.26 -9.95
C HIS A 242 10.76 -11.07 -10.73
N TRP A 243 9.49 -10.67 -10.66
CA TRP A 243 8.42 -11.24 -11.47
C TRP A 243 8.71 -11.10 -12.96
N LEU A 244 9.14 -9.91 -13.41
CA LEU A 244 9.47 -9.68 -14.82
C LEU A 244 10.64 -10.56 -15.29
N ILE A 245 11.71 -10.65 -14.51
CA ILE A 245 12.86 -11.50 -14.83
C ILE A 245 12.45 -12.98 -14.88
N LYS A 246 11.63 -13.42 -13.92
CA LYS A 246 11.12 -14.80 -13.86
C LYS A 246 10.29 -15.15 -15.09
N ASP A 247 9.38 -14.27 -15.52
CA ASP A 247 8.59 -14.47 -16.74
C ASP A 247 9.46 -14.60 -18.01
N ILE A 248 10.49 -13.76 -18.13
CA ILE A 248 11.45 -13.83 -19.24
C ILE A 248 12.25 -15.14 -19.20
N LEU A 249 12.70 -15.57 -18.02
CA LEU A 249 13.44 -16.83 -17.88
C LEU A 249 12.58 -18.05 -18.22
N TYR A 250 11.30 -18.07 -17.86
CA TYR A 250 10.38 -19.13 -18.27
C TYR A 250 10.24 -19.23 -19.78
N LYS A 251 10.15 -18.09 -20.48
CA LYS A 251 10.11 -18.06 -21.95
C LYS A 251 11.40 -18.61 -22.57
N ILE A 252 12.56 -18.17 -22.08
CA ILE A 252 13.86 -18.67 -22.55
C ILE A 252 14.01 -20.17 -22.28
N GLN A 253 13.61 -20.63 -21.10
CA GLN A 253 13.66 -22.04 -20.73
C GLN A 253 12.76 -22.89 -21.62
N GLY A 254 11.54 -22.43 -21.93
CA GLY A 254 10.63 -23.11 -22.85
C GLY A 254 11.24 -23.31 -24.24
N ILE A 255 11.82 -22.24 -24.80
CA ILE A 255 12.54 -22.30 -26.10
C ILE A 255 13.75 -23.24 -26.02
N GLY A 256 14.49 -23.18 -24.91
CA GLY A 256 15.64 -24.06 -24.67
C GLY A 256 15.25 -25.53 -24.60
N LEU A 257 14.15 -25.85 -23.90
CA LEU A 257 13.60 -27.20 -23.80
C LEU A 257 13.09 -27.69 -25.15
N GLU A 258 12.36 -26.87 -25.92
CA GLU A 258 11.94 -27.21 -27.29
C GLU A 258 13.16 -27.60 -28.16
N ARG A 259 14.19 -26.75 -28.16
CA ARG A 259 15.42 -26.99 -28.94
C ARG A 259 16.21 -28.19 -28.46
N ALA A 260 16.24 -28.46 -27.16
CA ALA A 260 16.96 -29.60 -26.59
C ALA A 260 16.22 -30.92 -26.82
N ALA A 261 14.88 -30.91 -26.74
CA ALA A 261 14.04 -32.10 -26.90
C ALA A 261 13.87 -32.50 -28.37
N VAL A 262 13.63 -31.53 -29.26
CA VAL A 262 13.39 -31.78 -30.70
C VAL A 262 14.69 -31.73 -31.50
N GLY A 263 15.68 -30.93 -31.05
CA GLY A 263 16.87 -30.61 -31.83
C GLY A 263 16.64 -29.47 -32.83
N VAL A 264 17.72 -28.93 -33.39
CA VAL A 264 17.66 -27.97 -34.50
C VAL A 264 18.09 -28.71 -35.76
N PRO A 265 17.15 -29.06 -36.67
CA PRO A 265 17.49 -29.82 -37.86
C PRO A 265 18.36 -28.97 -38.78
N PHE A 266 19.46 -29.56 -39.28
CA PHE A 266 20.35 -28.93 -40.25
C PHE A 266 20.76 -29.95 -41.31
N ALA A 267 21.00 -29.47 -42.53
CA ALA A 267 21.52 -30.27 -43.63
C ALA A 267 22.86 -29.72 -44.08
N ARG A 268 23.77 -30.60 -44.51
CA ARG A 268 25.02 -30.24 -45.17
C ARG A 268 25.00 -30.81 -46.58
N TYR A 269 25.33 -29.98 -47.56
CA TYR A 269 25.38 -30.35 -48.96
C TYR A 269 26.59 -29.69 -49.64
N LEU A 270 27.03 -30.22 -50.79
CA LEU A 270 28.18 -29.69 -51.54
C LEU A 270 27.85 -28.33 -52.18
N MET A 271 28.85 -27.51 -52.53
CA MET A 271 28.60 -26.17 -53.08
C MET A 271 27.83 -26.16 -54.42
N ASP A 272 28.01 -27.19 -55.26
CA ASP A 272 27.47 -27.23 -56.63
C ASP A 272 26.12 -27.98 -56.72
N VAL A 273 25.27 -27.84 -55.71
CA VAL A 273 23.98 -28.54 -55.67
C VAL A 273 22.90 -27.71 -56.38
N PRO A 274 22.09 -28.32 -57.28
CA PRO A 274 20.99 -27.62 -57.94
C PRO A 274 19.98 -27.03 -56.96
N GLN A 275 19.43 -25.85 -57.28
CA GLN A 275 18.46 -25.15 -56.42
C GLN A 275 17.23 -26.01 -56.06
N THR A 276 16.76 -26.83 -57.00
CA THR A 276 15.64 -27.77 -56.78
C THR A 276 15.89 -28.76 -55.63
N THR A 277 17.16 -29.13 -55.42
CA THR A 277 17.55 -30.03 -54.34
C THR A 277 17.63 -29.29 -53.00
N ILE A 278 18.07 -28.03 -53.01
CA ILE A 278 18.06 -27.16 -51.82
C ILE A 278 16.63 -26.93 -51.35
N ASP A 279 15.69 -26.67 -52.28
CA ASP A 279 14.29 -26.45 -51.97
C ASP A 279 13.64 -27.72 -51.38
N TYR A 280 13.96 -28.90 -51.95
CA TYR A 280 13.53 -30.18 -51.39
C TYR A 280 14.08 -30.42 -49.98
N ILE A 281 15.36 -30.14 -49.74
CA ILE A 281 15.97 -30.25 -48.40
C ILE A 281 15.27 -29.32 -47.42
N ASN A 282 14.98 -28.07 -47.80
CA ASN A 282 14.26 -27.14 -46.95
C ASN A 282 12.84 -27.63 -46.60
N GLN A 283 12.15 -28.24 -47.57
CA GLN A 283 10.84 -28.85 -47.34
C GLN A 283 10.92 -30.02 -46.35
N VAL A 284 11.93 -30.89 -46.48
CA VAL A 284 12.16 -31.99 -45.53
C VAL A 284 12.47 -31.47 -44.13
N LEU A 285 13.31 -30.44 -44.01
CA LEU A 285 13.65 -29.81 -42.72
C LEU A 285 12.43 -29.13 -42.06
N GLN A 286 11.52 -28.56 -42.86
CA GLN A 286 10.26 -27.99 -42.36
C GLN A 286 9.31 -29.08 -41.87
N ASN A 287 9.14 -30.16 -42.64
CA ASN A 287 8.29 -31.30 -42.27
C ASN A 287 8.79 -31.99 -41.00
N LEU A 288 10.10 -32.07 -40.77
CA LEU A 288 10.69 -32.59 -39.52
C LEU A 288 10.33 -31.77 -38.28
N ARG A 289 9.88 -30.52 -38.44
CA ARG A 289 9.49 -29.63 -37.33
C ARG A 289 7.97 -29.57 -37.15
N VAL A 290 7.22 -29.75 -38.23
CA VAL A 290 5.76 -29.76 -38.26
C VAL A 290 5.33 -31.21 -38.42
N ASP A 291 5.38 -31.98 -37.35
CA ASP A 291 4.60 -33.22 -37.31
C ASP A 291 3.13 -32.80 -37.22
N ASP A 292 2.41 -32.91 -38.32
CA ASP A 292 0.94 -32.92 -38.36
C ASP A 292 0.46 -34.16 -37.56
N ALA A 293 0.22 -33.95 -36.27
CA ALA A 293 -0.54 -34.84 -35.38
C ALA A 293 -1.48 -34.02 -34.49
#